data_AF-A0A382NB37-F1
#
_entry.id   AF-A0A382NB37-F1
#
_cell.length_a   1.000
_cell.length_b   1.000
_cell.length_c   1.000
_cell.angle_alpha   90.00
_cell.angle_beta   90.00
_cell.angle_gamma   90.00
#
_symmetry.space_group_name_H-M   'P 1'
#
loop_
_entity.id
_entity.type
_entity.pdbx_description
1 polymer ?
#
loop_
_entity_poly.entity_id
_entity_poly.type
_entity_poly.pdbx_seq_one_letter_code
_entity_poly.pdbx_strand_id
1 'polypeptide(L)'
;MKSPNAFALLFVLIAATAHSAGTKEPLVIDKNTGQYKDLSYDALTDEGLSWQDRTQLFGGETVDYGELTDAERTKRQKELKTLLARIEVRENQNWADPKLLQRVEAEILIWLNNQIEPVTAIQSYTGEDVQRLRNAAVGFFRAYEIFGEKKYLGAGLKCADLILGSQWPRGHWPWPGKSDRFIRIQDGYTTRPFWIMLYAYKLSGDKKYFESAIRCADVLLSIRSPGGGWGDQWAFGG
;
A
#
# COMPACT_ATOMS: atom_id res chain seq x y z
N MET A 1 -45.33 -14.39 52.20
CA MET A 1 -44.53 -13.17 51.92
C MET A 1 -43.05 -13.51 51.94
N LYS A 2 -42.43 -13.59 50.75
CA LYS A 2 -41.03 -13.27 50.39
C LYS A 2 -40.73 -13.91 49.03
N SER A 3 -40.31 -13.09 48.08
CA SER A 3 -40.20 -13.34 46.64
C SER A 3 -39.08 -14.31 46.26
N PRO A 4 -39.16 -14.99 45.10
CA PRO A 4 -37.98 -15.55 44.45
C PRO A 4 -37.30 -14.50 43.56
N ASN A 5 -35.97 -14.53 43.58
CA ASN A 5 -35.06 -13.65 42.87
C ASN A 5 -35.30 -13.66 41.35
N ALA A 6 -35.57 -12.48 40.78
CA ALA A 6 -35.56 -12.25 39.34
C ALA A 6 -34.11 -12.08 38.86
N PHE A 7 -33.62 -13.05 38.08
CA PHE A 7 -32.43 -12.87 37.23
C PHE A 7 -32.82 -11.94 36.08
N ALA A 8 -32.35 -10.69 36.11
CA ALA A 8 -32.49 -9.78 34.98
C ALA A 8 -31.46 -10.16 33.91
N LEU A 9 -31.92 -10.75 32.79
CA LEU A 9 -31.12 -10.82 31.57
C LEU A 9 -31.05 -9.41 30.96
N LEU A 10 -29.89 -8.78 31.04
CA LEU A 10 -29.59 -7.54 30.36
C LEU A 10 -29.24 -7.86 28.90
N PHE A 11 -30.20 -7.70 27.98
CA PHE A 11 -29.91 -7.70 26.55
C PHE A 11 -29.27 -6.35 26.19
N VAL A 12 -27.96 -6.35 25.97
CA VAL A 12 -27.25 -5.23 25.34
C VAL A 12 -27.58 -5.29 23.85
N LEU A 13 -28.54 -4.47 23.41
CA LEU A 13 -28.74 -4.14 22.00
C LEU A 13 -27.55 -3.28 21.55
N ILE A 14 -26.58 -3.90 20.88
CA ILE A 14 -25.60 -3.17 20.09
C ILE A 14 -26.36 -2.63 18.88
N ALA A 15 -26.65 -1.34 18.88
CA ALA A 15 -27.10 -0.64 17.69
C ALA A 15 -25.93 -0.64 16.70
N ALA A 16 -25.90 -1.65 15.82
CA ALA A 16 -25.13 -1.56 14.59
C ALA A 16 -25.69 -0.38 13.82
N THR A 17 -24.96 0.73 13.78
CA THR A 17 -25.18 1.78 12.80
C THR A 17 -24.95 1.14 11.43
N ALA A 18 -26.03 0.64 10.83
CA ALA A 18 -26.05 0.29 9.42
C ALA A 18 -25.66 1.57 8.67
N HIS A 19 -24.43 1.63 8.18
CA HIS A 19 -24.11 2.54 7.10
C HIS A 19 -25.11 2.20 6.00
N SER A 20 -25.89 3.20 5.55
CA SER A 20 -26.78 3.02 4.41
C SER A 20 -25.93 2.48 3.28
N ALA A 21 -26.24 1.29 2.79
CA ALA A 21 -25.68 0.81 1.55
C ALA A 21 -26.03 1.87 0.49
N GLY A 22 -25.03 2.65 0.08
CA GLY A 22 -25.15 3.56 -1.05
C GLY A 22 -25.73 2.78 -2.22
N THR A 23 -26.65 3.41 -2.95
CA THR A 23 -27.21 2.84 -4.17
C THR A 23 -26.05 2.43 -5.07
N LYS A 24 -25.90 1.11 -5.30
CA LYS A 24 -24.89 0.53 -6.20
C LYS A 24 -25.20 0.94 -7.63
N GLU A 25 -24.85 2.15 -7.99
CA GLU A 25 -24.95 2.64 -9.36
C GLU A 25 -23.60 2.44 -10.06
N PRO A 26 -23.60 1.98 -11.33
CA PRO A 26 -22.37 1.78 -12.07
C PRO A 26 -21.66 3.11 -12.34
N LEU A 27 -20.33 3.08 -12.42
CA LEU A 27 -19.53 4.26 -12.73
C LEU A 27 -19.92 4.85 -14.09
N VAL A 28 -20.27 6.14 -14.09
CA VAL A 28 -20.69 6.87 -15.29
C VAL A 28 -19.56 7.79 -15.77
N ILE A 29 -19.06 7.55 -16.98
CA ILE A 29 -18.15 8.48 -17.67
C ILE A 29 -18.94 9.69 -18.18
N ASP A 30 -18.51 10.88 -17.81
CA ASP A 30 -18.93 12.12 -18.42
C ASP A 30 -18.27 12.26 -19.79
N LYS A 31 -19.08 12.18 -20.86
CA LYS A 31 -18.59 12.20 -22.24
C LYS A 31 -17.95 13.52 -22.66
N ASN A 32 -18.18 14.61 -21.94
CA ASN A 32 -17.63 15.92 -22.28
C ASN A 32 -16.25 16.12 -21.65
N THR A 33 -16.04 15.59 -20.44
CA THR A 33 -14.78 15.72 -19.71
C THR A 33 -13.86 14.52 -19.86
N GLY A 34 -14.41 13.36 -20.26
CA GLY A 34 -13.70 12.08 -20.26
C GLY A 34 -13.39 11.56 -18.86
N GLN A 35 -14.01 12.11 -17.82
CA GLN A 35 -13.81 11.75 -16.42
C GLN A 35 -15.05 11.06 -15.84
N TYR A 36 -14.90 10.31 -14.75
CA TYR A 36 -16.05 9.75 -14.03
C TYR A 36 -16.80 10.82 -13.25
N LYS A 37 -18.14 10.75 -13.27
CA LYS A 37 -19.01 11.71 -12.58
C LYS A 37 -18.89 11.63 -11.06
N ASP A 38 -18.64 10.44 -10.53
CA ASP A 38 -18.45 10.17 -9.11
C ASP A 38 -17.44 9.03 -8.94
N LEU A 39 -16.49 9.21 -8.01
CA LEU A 39 -15.46 8.25 -7.62
C LEU A 39 -15.44 8.04 -6.10
N SER A 40 -16.50 8.46 -5.40
CA SER A 40 -16.66 8.22 -3.96
C SER A 40 -16.73 6.72 -3.67
N TYR A 41 -16.28 6.30 -2.49
CA TYR A 41 -16.33 4.90 -2.08
C TYR A 41 -17.75 4.31 -2.09
N ASP A 42 -18.78 5.14 -1.96
CA ASP A 42 -20.18 4.74 -2.04
C ASP A 42 -20.65 4.50 -3.49
N ALA A 43 -19.95 5.07 -4.48
CA ALA A 43 -20.24 4.94 -5.92
C ALA A 43 -19.33 3.92 -6.65
N LEU A 44 -18.28 3.41 -6.00
CA LEU A 44 -17.33 2.48 -6.61
C LEU A 44 -17.87 1.04 -6.61
N THR A 45 -18.49 0.63 -7.71
CA THR A 45 -18.72 -0.79 -8.04
C THR A 45 -18.03 -1.15 -9.36
N ASP A 46 -17.43 -2.33 -9.44
CA ASP A 46 -16.84 -2.87 -10.67
C ASP A 46 -17.87 -3.63 -11.52
N GLU A 47 -19.12 -3.72 -11.04
CA GLU A 47 -20.26 -4.28 -11.77
C GLU A 47 -20.50 -3.47 -13.06
N GLY A 48 -20.44 -4.14 -14.22
CA GLY A 48 -20.68 -3.54 -15.54
C GLY A 48 -19.43 -3.00 -16.27
N LEU A 49 -18.26 -2.95 -15.64
CA LEU A 49 -17.02 -2.49 -16.29
C LEU A 49 -16.35 -3.59 -17.13
N SER A 50 -15.84 -3.23 -18.31
CA SER A 50 -14.97 -4.11 -19.08
C SER A 50 -13.62 -4.32 -18.40
N TRP A 51 -12.87 -5.35 -18.79
CA TRP A 51 -11.54 -5.60 -18.21
C TRP A 51 -10.55 -4.47 -18.52
N GLN A 52 -10.69 -3.80 -19.67
CA GLN A 52 -9.90 -2.63 -20.03
C GLN A 52 -10.24 -1.43 -19.13
N ASP A 53 -11.53 -1.19 -18.88
CA ASP A 53 -11.97 -0.09 -18.01
C ASP A 53 -11.46 -0.29 -16.58
N ARG A 54 -11.53 -1.53 -16.07
CA ARG A 54 -10.97 -1.91 -14.75
C ARG A 54 -9.46 -1.68 -14.69
N THR A 55 -8.74 -2.07 -15.74
CA THR A 55 -7.29 -1.87 -15.86
C THR A 55 -6.93 -0.39 -15.86
N GLN A 56 -7.73 0.44 -16.53
CA GLN A 56 -7.53 1.88 -16.61
C GLN A 56 -7.90 2.61 -15.29
N LEU A 57 -8.94 2.16 -14.60
CA LEU A 57 -9.41 2.71 -13.33
C LEU A 57 -8.51 2.35 -12.14
N PHE A 58 -8.10 1.10 -12.04
CA PHE A 58 -7.43 0.55 -10.85
C PHE A 58 -5.94 0.23 -11.07
N GLY A 59 -5.40 0.53 -12.27
CA GLY A 59 -3.96 0.44 -12.56
C GLY A 59 -3.45 -0.97 -12.84
N GLY A 60 -4.11 -1.72 -13.73
CA GLY A 60 -3.84 -3.15 -13.93
C GLY A 60 -4.30 -4.00 -12.75
N GLU A 61 -3.95 -5.28 -12.72
CA GLU A 61 -4.25 -6.18 -11.59
C GLU A 61 -3.51 -5.70 -10.32
N THR A 62 -4.04 -4.67 -9.67
CA THR A 62 -3.84 -4.35 -8.25
C THR A 62 -4.84 -5.13 -7.41
N VAL A 63 -5.20 -6.34 -7.88
CA VAL A 63 -6.03 -7.28 -7.15
C VAL A 63 -5.28 -7.55 -5.85
N ASP A 64 -5.82 -7.06 -4.75
CA ASP A 64 -5.66 -7.73 -3.48
C ASP A 64 -6.16 -9.15 -3.76
N TYR A 65 -5.22 -10.06 -4.03
CA TYR A 65 -5.56 -11.46 -4.25
C TYR A 65 -6.15 -11.91 -2.92
N GLY A 66 -7.48 -11.83 -2.81
CA GLY A 66 -8.22 -12.64 -1.86
C GLY A 66 -7.72 -14.07 -1.97
N GLU A 67 -7.90 -14.87 -0.91
CA GLU A 67 -7.36 -16.22 -0.90
C GLU A 67 -7.75 -16.97 -2.19
N LEU A 68 -6.73 -17.39 -2.94
CA LEU A 68 -6.95 -18.15 -4.18
C LEU A 68 -7.85 -19.34 -3.85
N THR A 69 -8.90 -19.52 -4.66
CA THR A 69 -9.67 -20.76 -4.61
C THR A 69 -8.75 -21.95 -4.85
N ASP A 70 -9.13 -23.13 -4.38
CA ASP A 70 -8.32 -24.34 -4.58
C ASP A 70 -8.03 -24.62 -6.07
N ALA A 71 -9.00 -24.33 -6.94
CA ALA A 71 -8.84 -24.48 -8.38
C ALA A 71 -7.80 -23.49 -8.96
N GLU A 72 -7.86 -22.22 -8.58
CA GLU A 72 -6.89 -21.21 -9.00
C GLU A 72 -5.49 -21.51 -8.44
N ARG A 73 -5.41 -21.90 -7.17
CA ARG A 73 -4.17 -22.31 -6.53
C ARG A 73 -3.54 -23.49 -7.26
N THR A 74 -4.34 -24.50 -7.61
CA THR A 74 -3.89 -25.66 -8.38
C THR A 74 -3.39 -25.24 -9.77
N LYS A 75 -4.11 -24.35 -10.46
CA LYS A 75 -3.69 -23.82 -11.78
C LYS A 75 -2.35 -23.09 -11.69
N ARG A 76 -2.18 -22.21 -10.70
CA ARG A 76 -0.93 -21.46 -10.48
C ARG A 76 0.23 -22.37 -10.08
N GLN A 77 -0.01 -23.38 -9.25
CA GLN A 77 0.99 -24.40 -8.92
C GLN A 77 1.44 -25.19 -10.16
N LYS A 78 0.51 -25.53 -11.06
CA LYS A 78 0.84 -26.21 -12.32
C LYS A 78 1.65 -25.32 -13.27
N GLU A 79 1.30 -24.04 -13.35
CA GLU A 79 2.06 -23.04 -14.11
C GLU A 79 3.49 -22.91 -13.56
N LEU A 80 3.64 -22.75 -12.24
CA LEU A 80 4.94 -22.69 -11.57
C LEU A 80 5.77 -23.95 -11.83
N LYS A 81 5.17 -25.15 -11.70
CA LYS A 81 5.86 -26.42 -11.98
C LYS A 81 6.39 -26.47 -13.42
N THR A 82 5.61 -25.99 -14.38
CA THR A 82 6.03 -25.92 -15.78
C THR A 82 7.22 -24.98 -15.97
N LEU A 83 7.21 -23.82 -15.32
CA LEU A 83 8.30 -22.86 -15.40
C LEU A 83 9.59 -23.41 -14.76
N LEU A 84 9.49 -24.03 -13.59
CA LEU A 84 10.63 -24.64 -12.91
C LEU A 84 11.25 -25.77 -13.76
N ALA A 85 10.43 -26.62 -14.39
CA ALA A 85 10.93 -27.66 -15.29
C ALA A 85 11.67 -27.08 -16.50
N ARG A 86 11.23 -25.93 -17.05
CA ARG A 86 11.94 -25.25 -18.14
C ARG A 86 13.31 -24.72 -17.70
N ILE A 87 13.38 -24.20 -16.48
CA ILE A 87 14.64 -23.73 -15.89
C ILE A 87 15.60 -24.92 -15.71
N GLU A 88 15.12 -26.03 -15.15
CA GLU A 88 15.91 -27.25 -14.96
C GLU A 88 16.47 -27.79 -16.29
N VAL A 89 15.64 -27.86 -17.34
CA VAL A 89 16.09 -28.27 -18.68
C VAL A 89 17.19 -27.36 -19.22
N ARG A 90 17.07 -26.04 -19.00
CA ARG A 90 18.11 -25.07 -19.38
C ARG A 90 19.37 -25.27 -18.55
N GLU A 91 19.27 -25.45 -17.25
CA GLU A 91 20.42 -25.60 -16.34
C GLU A 91 21.21 -26.89 -16.59
N ASN A 92 20.57 -27.92 -17.15
CA ASN A 92 21.23 -29.17 -17.57
C ASN A 92 21.91 -29.10 -18.95
N GLN A 93 21.93 -27.95 -19.63
CA GLN A 93 22.65 -27.80 -20.90
C GLN A 93 24.16 -27.61 -20.65
N ASN A 94 25.02 -28.22 -21.48
CA ASN A 94 26.49 -28.14 -21.32
C ASN A 94 27.05 -26.70 -21.34
N TRP A 95 26.37 -25.77 -21.99
CA TRP A 95 26.77 -24.35 -22.06
C TRP A 95 26.21 -23.52 -20.90
N ALA A 96 25.26 -24.06 -20.14
CA ALA A 96 24.53 -23.34 -19.12
C ALA A 96 25.22 -23.47 -17.77
N ASP A 97 25.08 -22.41 -16.97
CA ASP A 97 25.41 -22.49 -15.55
C ASP A 97 24.34 -23.33 -14.83
N PRO A 98 24.71 -24.48 -14.21
CA PRO A 98 23.78 -25.46 -13.69
C PRO A 98 23.08 -25.05 -12.38
N LYS A 99 23.45 -23.91 -11.80
CA LYS A 99 22.84 -23.39 -10.57
C LYS A 99 22.60 -21.89 -10.68
N LEU A 100 22.24 -21.40 -11.87
CA LEU A 100 22.02 -19.97 -12.11
C LEU A 100 20.93 -19.44 -11.19
N LEU A 101 19.79 -20.12 -11.13
CA LEU A 101 18.67 -19.67 -10.32
C LEU A 101 19.04 -19.61 -8.83
N GLN A 102 19.60 -20.70 -8.29
CA GLN A 102 20.04 -20.78 -6.89
C GLN A 102 21.12 -19.73 -6.58
N ARG A 103 22.07 -19.56 -7.52
CA ARG A 103 23.01 -18.43 -7.67
C ARG A 103 22.38 -17.09 -7.30
N VAL A 104 21.53 -16.66 -8.22
CA VAL A 104 20.92 -15.33 -8.24
C VAL A 104 20.04 -15.11 -7.03
N GLU A 105 19.25 -16.11 -6.63
CA GLU A 105 18.43 -16.02 -5.42
C GLU A 105 19.29 -15.83 -4.17
N ALA A 106 20.36 -16.61 -4.02
CA ALA A 106 21.28 -16.48 -2.89
C ALA A 106 21.96 -15.10 -2.86
N GLU A 107 22.41 -14.59 -4.01
CA GLU A 107 23.01 -13.25 -4.11
C GLU A 107 22.01 -12.14 -3.74
N ILE A 108 20.77 -12.23 -4.20
CA ILE A 108 19.69 -11.30 -3.84
C ILE A 108 19.43 -11.34 -2.33
N LEU A 109 19.31 -12.53 -1.74
CA LEU A 109 19.05 -12.69 -0.31
C LEU A 109 20.22 -12.17 0.54
N ILE A 110 21.47 -12.46 0.14
CA ILE A 110 22.67 -11.93 0.80
C ILE A 110 22.66 -10.40 0.75
N TRP A 111 22.43 -9.82 -0.43
CA TRP A 111 22.38 -8.37 -0.58
C TRP A 111 21.27 -7.75 0.27
N LEU A 112 20.04 -8.29 0.22
CA LEU A 112 18.89 -7.83 1.00
C LEU A 112 19.17 -7.88 2.50
N ASN A 113 19.74 -8.99 3.00
CA ASN A 113 20.08 -9.14 4.42
C ASN A 113 21.11 -8.10 4.86
N ASN A 114 22.10 -7.84 4.01
CA ASN A 114 23.12 -6.84 4.27
C ASN A 114 22.57 -5.39 4.25
N GLN A 115 21.37 -5.15 3.70
CA GLN A 115 20.74 -3.83 3.76
C GLN A 115 19.96 -3.58 5.05
N ILE A 116 19.59 -4.62 5.81
CA ILE A 116 18.67 -4.47 6.95
C ILE A 116 19.29 -3.59 8.03
N GLU A 117 20.49 -3.93 8.52
CA GLU A 117 21.13 -3.18 9.61
C GLU A 117 21.42 -1.73 9.20
N PRO A 118 22.08 -1.44 8.05
CA PRO A 118 22.46 -0.07 7.73
C PRO A 118 21.27 0.88 7.53
N VAL A 119 20.13 0.36 7.09
CA VAL A 119 18.92 1.16 6.93
C VAL A 119 18.16 1.29 8.24
N THR A 120 18.00 0.20 9.00
CA THR A 120 17.23 0.23 10.25
C THR A 120 17.98 0.88 11.41
N ALA A 121 19.27 1.15 11.26
CA ALA A 121 20.07 1.96 12.18
C ALA A 121 19.84 3.48 12.00
N ILE A 122 19.26 3.93 10.90
CA ILE A 122 18.98 5.35 10.66
C ILE A 122 17.98 5.87 11.71
N GLN A 123 18.29 7.03 12.31
CA GLN A 123 17.53 7.60 13.43
C GLN A 123 16.67 8.81 13.05
N SER A 124 16.86 9.39 11.86
CA SER A 124 16.09 10.55 11.41
C SER A 124 15.72 10.47 9.93
N TYR A 125 14.58 11.04 9.58
CA TYR A 125 14.11 11.15 8.20
C TYR A 125 14.45 12.53 7.64
N THR A 126 15.73 12.73 7.29
CA THR A 126 16.27 14.02 6.85
C THR A 126 17.40 13.83 5.84
N GLY A 127 17.67 14.82 4.99
CA GLY A 127 18.84 14.82 4.12
C GLY A 127 18.88 13.64 3.13
N GLU A 128 20.05 13.04 2.97
CA GLU A 128 20.29 11.94 2.02
C GLU A 128 19.54 10.65 2.38
N ASP A 129 19.24 10.44 3.66
CA ASP A 129 18.57 9.23 4.15
C ASP A 129 17.11 9.15 3.74
N VAL A 130 16.47 10.28 3.41
CA VAL A 130 15.05 10.33 3.00
C VAL A 130 14.79 9.39 1.84
N GLN A 131 15.62 9.45 0.79
CA GLN A 131 15.43 8.62 -0.39
C GLN A 131 15.78 7.16 -0.11
N ARG A 132 16.81 6.92 0.70
CA ARG A 132 17.25 5.58 1.11
C ARG A 132 16.18 4.86 1.91
N LEU A 133 15.60 5.52 2.91
CA LEU A 133 14.51 4.98 3.74
C LEU A 133 13.26 4.68 2.92
N ARG A 134 12.85 5.59 2.02
CA ARG A 134 11.70 5.36 1.12
C ARG A 134 11.89 4.12 0.26
N ASN A 135 13.05 4.01 -0.39
CA ASN A 135 13.36 2.87 -1.25
C ASN A 135 13.45 1.56 -0.47
N ALA A 136 14.08 1.60 0.70
CA ALA A 136 14.24 0.43 1.55
C ALA A 136 12.91 -0.06 2.13
N ALA A 137 12.01 0.84 2.55
CA ALA A 137 10.68 0.47 3.02
C ALA A 137 9.92 -0.37 1.97
N VAL A 138 9.83 0.15 0.74
CA VAL A 138 9.18 -0.55 -0.38
C VAL A 138 9.91 -1.84 -0.72
N GLY A 139 11.25 -1.81 -0.77
CA GLY A 139 12.07 -2.98 -1.07
C GLY A 139 11.87 -4.12 -0.08
N PHE A 140 11.84 -3.82 1.22
CA PHE A 140 11.63 -4.82 2.27
C PHE A 140 10.19 -5.33 2.31
N PHE A 141 9.19 -4.48 2.10
CA PHE A 141 7.80 -4.93 1.95
C PHE A 141 7.64 -5.89 0.77
N ARG A 142 8.29 -5.58 -0.35
CA ARG A 142 8.27 -6.47 -1.52
C ARG A 142 9.04 -7.77 -1.27
N ALA A 143 10.16 -7.71 -0.58
CA ALA A 143 10.90 -8.91 -0.16
C ALA A 143 10.07 -9.80 0.78
N TYR A 144 9.28 -9.20 1.67
CA TYR A 144 8.35 -9.96 2.52
C TYR A 144 7.27 -10.67 1.69
N GLU A 145 6.64 -9.99 0.72
CA GLU A 145 5.63 -10.63 -0.15
C GLU A 145 6.22 -11.76 -1.02
N ILE A 146 7.48 -11.64 -1.44
CA ILE A 146 8.15 -12.63 -2.30
C ILE A 146 8.66 -13.83 -1.50
N PHE A 147 9.37 -13.58 -0.40
CA PHE A 147 10.10 -14.62 0.34
C PHE A 147 9.39 -15.07 1.63
N GLY A 148 8.37 -14.33 2.09
CA GLY A 148 7.60 -14.66 3.30
C GLY A 148 8.34 -14.46 4.63
N GLU A 149 9.58 -13.98 4.62
CA GLU A 149 10.39 -13.85 5.84
C GLU A 149 10.03 -12.60 6.66
N LYS A 150 9.60 -12.79 7.91
CA LYS A 150 9.17 -11.70 8.82
C LYS A 150 10.24 -10.63 9.09
N LYS A 151 11.53 -10.96 8.94
CA LYS A 151 12.63 -9.99 9.10
C LYS A 151 12.50 -8.82 8.12
N TYR A 152 12.03 -9.08 6.89
CA TYR A 152 11.80 -8.05 5.88
C TYR A 152 10.59 -7.18 6.24
N LEU A 153 9.49 -7.79 6.70
CA LEU A 153 8.35 -7.02 7.21
C LEU A 153 8.80 -6.09 8.34
N GLY A 154 9.53 -6.61 9.34
CA GLY A 154 10.05 -5.82 10.45
C GLY A 154 10.97 -4.68 10.00
N ALA A 155 11.87 -4.92 9.04
CA ALA A 155 12.75 -3.89 8.50
C ALA A 155 11.99 -2.78 7.76
N GLY A 156 11.00 -3.16 6.93
CA GLY A 156 10.12 -2.20 6.24
C GLY A 156 9.29 -1.37 7.21
N LEU A 157 8.74 -1.99 8.25
CA LEU A 157 7.94 -1.29 9.28
C LEU A 157 8.78 -0.30 10.09
N LYS A 158 10.04 -0.65 10.43
CA LYS A 158 10.96 0.32 11.07
C LYS A 158 11.20 1.56 10.20
N CYS A 159 11.37 1.38 8.89
CA CYS A 159 11.49 2.50 7.97
C CYS A 159 10.19 3.32 7.93
N ALA A 160 9.04 2.65 7.84
CA ALA A 160 7.73 3.31 7.83
C ALA A 160 7.46 4.08 9.12
N ASP A 161 7.82 3.54 10.29
CA ASP A 161 7.69 4.22 11.58
C ASP A 161 8.51 5.51 11.64
N LEU A 162 9.73 5.48 11.11
CA LEU A 162 10.57 6.68 11.05
C LEU A 162 10.01 7.74 10.09
N ILE A 163 9.51 7.31 8.94
CA ILE A 163 8.82 8.19 7.98
C ILE A 163 7.55 8.78 8.62
N LEU A 164 6.74 7.97 9.29
CA LEU A 164 5.54 8.39 9.99
C LEU A 164 5.85 9.41 11.08
N GLY A 165 6.87 9.15 11.90
CA GLY A 165 7.29 10.05 12.99
C GLY A 165 7.72 11.44 12.52
N SER A 166 8.07 11.59 11.24
CA SER A 166 8.40 12.89 10.62
C SER A 166 7.20 13.61 9.98
N GLN A 167 6.05 12.95 9.86
CA GLN A 167 4.86 13.56 9.25
C GLN A 167 4.40 14.74 10.11
N TRP A 168 4.22 15.90 9.50
CA TRP A 168 3.66 17.05 10.20
C TRP A 168 2.17 16.85 10.52
N PRO A 169 1.61 17.57 11.51
CA PRO A 169 0.21 17.37 11.93
C PRO A 169 -0.82 17.48 10.81
N ARG A 170 -0.55 18.31 9.79
CA ARG A 170 -1.42 18.48 8.61
C ARG A 170 -1.41 17.28 7.66
N GLY A 171 -0.49 16.31 7.81
CA GLY A 171 -0.47 15.08 7.02
C GLY A 171 0.53 15.04 5.88
N HIS A 172 1.36 16.07 5.69
CA HIS A 172 2.46 16.05 4.72
C HIS A 172 3.83 15.98 5.41
N TRP A 173 4.88 15.78 4.60
CA TRP A 173 6.24 15.52 5.09
C TRP A 173 7.18 16.71 4.89
N PRO A 174 8.27 16.78 5.68
CA PRO A 174 9.26 17.83 5.58
C PRO A 174 9.90 17.97 4.20
N TRP A 175 10.06 19.23 3.78
CA TRP A 175 10.94 19.63 2.70
C TRP A 175 12.12 20.43 3.28
N PRO A 176 13.38 20.20 2.85
CA PRO A 176 14.54 20.88 3.39
C PRO A 176 14.40 22.41 3.41
N GLY A 177 14.67 23.01 4.57
CA GLY A 177 14.63 24.47 4.77
C GLY A 177 13.22 25.09 4.79
N LYS A 178 12.16 24.28 4.94
CA LYS A 178 10.77 24.76 5.01
C LYS A 178 10.08 24.27 6.28
N SER A 179 9.08 25.02 6.74
CA SER A 179 8.23 24.64 7.87
C SER A 179 7.02 23.83 7.40
N ASP A 180 6.21 23.39 8.36
CA ASP A 180 4.91 22.73 8.17
C ASP A 180 3.86 23.58 7.40
N ARG A 181 4.19 24.84 7.10
CA ARG A 181 3.40 25.70 6.21
C ARG A 181 3.71 25.50 4.73
N PHE A 182 4.56 24.54 4.37
CA PHE A 182 4.92 24.26 2.99
C PHE A 182 4.82 22.77 2.68
N ILE A 183 4.25 22.44 1.53
CA ILE A 183 4.17 21.06 1.02
C ILE A 183 4.79 20.99 -0.37
N ARG A 184 5.72 20.04 -0.56
CA ARG A 184 6.24 19.65 -1.88
C ARG A 184 5.43 18.46 -2.40
N ILE A 185 4.80 18.64 -3.54
CA ILE A 185 3.93 17.61 -4.15
C ILE A 185 4.74 16.79 -5.16
N GLN A 186 5.61 17.44 -5.93
CA GLN A 186 6.53 16.80 -6.87
C GLN A 186 7.61 15.93 -6.20
N ASP A 187 8.36 15.20 -7.05
CA ASP A 187 9.55 14.39 -6.70
C ASP A 187 9.29 13.29 -5.67
N GLY A 188 8.02 12.98 -5.44
CA GLY A 188 7.62 11.96 -4.49
C GLY A 188 7.73 12.37 -3.02
N TYR A 189 7.90 13.65 -2.70
CA TYR A 189 8.11 14.06 -1.30
C TYR A 189 6.90 13.87 -0.40
N THR A 190 5.71 14.13 -0.94
CA THR A 190 4.45 13.82 -0.26
C THR A 190 3.90 12.46 -0.70
N THR A 191 3.96 12.14 -1.99
CA THR A 191 3.29 10.95 -2.54
C THR A 191 3.99 9.63 -2.18
N ARG A 192 5.33 9.56 -2.13
CA ARG A 192 6.01 8.29 -1.77
C ARG A 192 5.74 7.89 -0.32
N PRO A 193 5.87 8.77 0.69
CA PRO A 193 5.46 8.45 2.06
C PRO A 193 4.00 8.02 2.15
N PHE A 194 3.09 8.70 1.45
CA PHE A 194 1.68 8.31 1.39
C PHE A 194 1.48 6.85 0.94
N TRP A 195 2.11 6.44 -0.17
CA TRP A 195 2.02 5.05 -0.64
C TRP A 195 2.67 4.05 0.33
N ILE A 196 3.79 4.43 0.96
CA ILE A 196 4.46 3.60 1.97
C ILE A 196 3.55 3.38 3.19
N MET A 197 2.81 4.40 3.63
CA MET A 197 1.85 4.25 4.73
C MET A 197 0.72 3.27 4.36
N LEU A 198 0.17 3.36 3.14
CA LEU A 198 -0.83 2.41 2.67
C LEU A 198 -0.27 0.98 2.57
N TYR A 199 0.96 0.82 2.08
CA TYR A 199 1.61 -0.49 1.97
C TYR A 199 1.92 -1.09 3.36
N ALA A 200 2.40 -0.27 4.29
CA ALA A 200 2.61 -0.67 5.67
C ALA A 200 1.31 -1.14 6.33
N TYR A 201 0.21 -0.42 6.13
CA TYR A 201 -1.12 -0.83 6.59
C TYR A 201 -1.55 -2.17 5.97
N LYS A 202 -1.45 -2.32 4.64
CA LYS A 202 -1.80 -3.56 3.93
C LYS A 202 -1.11 -4.78 4.55
N LEU A 203 0.19 -4.68 4.84
CA LEU A 203 0.97 -5.83 5.30
C LEU A 203 0.90 -6.09 6.82
N SER A 204 0.63 -5.06 7.62
CA SER A 204 0.64 -5.17 9.09
C SER A 204 -0.74 -5.14 9.74
N GLY A 205 -1.73 -4.55 9.08
CA GLY A 205 -3.03 -4.21 9.68
C GLY A 205 -2.97 -3.08 10.72
N ASP A 206 -1.81 -2.46 10.96
CA ASP A 206 -1.67 -1.39 11.94
C ASP A 206 -2.28 -0.08 11.44
N LYS A 207 -3.40 0.31 12.07
CA LYS A 207 -4.22 1.45 11.67
C LYS A 207 -3.48 2.79 11.69
N LYS A 208 -2.40 2.93 12.46
CA LYS A 208 -1.65 4.19 12.53
C LYS A 208 -1.13 4.65 11.16
N TYR A 209 -0.77 3.69 10.29
CA TYR A 209 -0.32 4.00 8.94
C TYR A 209 -1.48 4.41 8.05
N PHE A 210 -2.63 3.74 8.16
CA PHE A 210 -3.83 4.13 7.42
C PHE A 210 -4.30 5.54 7.80
N GLU A 211 -4.34 5.85 9.10
CA GLU A 211 -4.66 7.19 9.61
C GLU A 211 -3.66 8.25 9.11
N SER A 212 -2.37 7.90 9.03
CA SER A 212 -1.36 8.77 8.42
C SER A 212 -1.62 9.03 6.93
N ALA A 213 -2.03 8.01 6.18
CA ALA A 213 -2.37 8.14 4.78
C ALA A 213 -3.62 9.01 4.59
N ILE A 214 -4.65 8.85 5.45
CA ILE A 214 -5.85 9.71 5.44
C ILE A 214 -5.47 11.18 5.64
N ARG A 215 -4.66 11.51 6.66
CA ARG A 215 -4.21 12.90 6.86
C ARG A 215 -3.54 13.49 5.61
N CYS A 216 -2.73 12.69 4.92
CA CYS A 216 -2.10 13.11 3.67
C CYS A 216 -3.13 13.31 2.55
N ALA A 217 -4.11 12.42 2.42
CA ALA A 217 -5.17 12.55 1.43
C ALA A 217 -6.00 13.81 1.68
N ASP A 218 -6.38 14.08 2.93
CA ASP A 218 -7.13 15.26 3.34
C ASP A 218 -6.40 16.56 2.96
N VAL A 219 -5.10 16.66 3.26
CA VAL A 219 -4.33 17.86 2.89
C VAL A 219 -4.19 18.01 1.38
N LEU A 220 -3.95 16.93 0.63
CA LEU A 220 -3.90 16.98 -0.83
C LEU A 220 -5.24 17.43 -1.41
N LEU A 221 -6.36 16.91 -0.93
CA LEU A 221 -7.68 17.34 -1.37
C LEU A 221 -7.95 18.81 -1.06
N SER A 222 -7.48 19.31 0.09
CA SER A 222 -7.65 20.71 0.50
C SER A 222 -6.93 21.73 -0.39
N ILE A 223 -5.90 21.31 -1.11
CA ILE A 223 -5.07 22.17 -1.98
C ILE A 223 -5.24 21.84 -3.47
N ARG A 224 -6.21 21.00 -3.81
CA ARG A 224 -6.55 20.66 -5.19
C ARG A 224 -7.05 21.90 -5.92
N SER A 225 -6.59 22.12 -7.15
CA SER A 225 -7.09 23.20 -7.99
C SER A 225 -8.55 22.93 -8.42
N PRO A 226 -9.31 23.96 -8.82
CA PRO A 226 -10.66 23.77 -9.38
C PRO A 226 -10.68 22.84 -10.60
N GLY A 227 -9.59 22.77 -11.37
CA GLY A 227 -9.44 21.85 -12.50
C GLY A 227 -9.05 20.42 -12.13
N GLY A 228 -8.98 20.09 -10.83
CA GLY A 228 -8.70 18.74 -10.34
C GLY A 228 -7.22 18.38 -10.20
N GLY A 229 -6.31 19.29 -10.55
CA GLY A 229 -4.86 19.07 -10.47
C GLY A 229 -4.21 19.62 -9.20
N TRP A 230 -2.89 19.42 -9.10
CA TRP A 230 -2.05 19.98 -8.05
C TRP A 230 -0.87 20.73 -8.67
N GLY A 231 -0.47 21.83 -8.04
CA GLY A 231 0.80 22.48 -8.39
C GLY A 231 2.00 21.67 -7.90
N ASP A 232 3.21 22.14 -8.20
CA ASP A 232 4.44 21.46 -7.76
C ASP A 232 4.64 21.50 -6.24
N GLN A 233 4.10 22.55 -5.64
CA GLN A 233 4.20 22.87 -4.23
C GLN A 233 3.04 23.78 -3.82
N TRP A 234 2.81 23.87 -2.51
CA TRP A 234 1.81 24.76 -1.93
C TRP A 234 2.31 25.36 -0.61
N ALA A 235 1.96 26.62 -0.36
CA ALA A 235 2.24 27.32 0.89
C ALA A 235 0.92 27.65 1.60
N PHE A 236 0.77 27.21 2.84
CA PHE A 236 -0.43 27.45 3.63
C PHE A 236 -0.44 28.87 4.19
N GLY A 237 -1.52 29.61 3.91
CA GLY A 237 -1.75 30.97 4.39
C GLY A 237 -0.89 32.03 3.71
N GLY A 238 -0.74 31.92 2.39
CA GLY A 238 -0.37 33.04 1.52
C GLY A 238 -1.54 33.99 1.30
#